data_AF-A0A432HW20-F1
#
_entry.id   AF-A0A432HW20-F1
#
_cell.length_a   1.000
_cell.length_b   1.000
_cell.length_c   1.000
_cell.angle_alpha   90.00
_cell.angle_beta   90.00
_cell.angle_gamma   90.00
#
_symmetry.space_group_name_H-M   'P 1'
#
loop_
_entity.id
_entity.type
_entity.pdbx_description
1 polymer ?
#
loop_
_entity_poly.entity_id
_entity_poly.type
_entity_poly.pdbx_seq_one_letter_code
_entity_poly.pdbx_strand_id
1 'polypeptide(L)'
;MTSRPPTYRGYRFSPEIISHAVWLYYRFGLSVRDVEDLLAERGVTVTYEAIRQWCRTSGLDYARRLRHRRGRQGGTWHLDELFVKIQGRQQYLWRAVDEDGDVLDILVQSRRNKRAAKRFFRKLLKRQGREPRRLITDKLRSYSAAHRTVMPSVVHSTRQYENNRAEVSHQPTRQRERQMRRFKSAAHLQRFASVYGVVQNLFRVGRHLLRAVHYRLMRTRSLGMWNEVTCAC
;
A
#
# COMPACT_ATOMS: atom_id res chain seq x y z
N MET A 1 15.90 17.79 -2.61
CA MET A 1 14.80 18.21 -3.51
C MET A 1 13.50 18.25 -2.72
N THR A 2 12.98 19.44 -2.44
CA THR A 2 11.74 19.68 -1.70
C THR A 2 10.54 19.22 -2.52
N SER A 3 9.75 18.29 -1.99
CA SER A 3 8.49 17.89 -2.61
C SER A 3 7.52 19.08 -2.56
N ARG A 4 7.06 19.56 -3.72
CA ARG A 4 6.02 20.60 -3.86
C ARG A 4 4.83 20.30 -2.91
N PRO A 5 4.24 21.26 -2.17
CA PRO A 5 3.11 21.01 -1.26
C PRO A 5 1.88 20.43 -1.98
N PRO A 6 0.96 19.71 -1.30
CA PRO A 6 -0.21 19.14 -1.94
C PRO A 6 -1.08 20.30 -2.37
N THR A 7 -1.47 20.32 -3.64
CA THR A 7 -2.22 21.46 -4.15
C THR A 7 -3.70 21.23 -3.82
N TYR A 8 -4.16 21.85 -2.74
CA TYR A 8 -5.58 21.91 -2.37
C TYR A 8 -6.34 23.05 -3.07
N ARG A 9 -5.66 23.75 -3.99
CA ARG A 9 -6.22 24.89 -4.72
C ARG A 9 -7.51 24.48 -5.44
N GLY A 10 -8.59 25.19 -5.16
CA GLY A 10 -9.91 24.96 -5.77
C GLY A 10 -10.82 24.00 -5.01
N TYR A 11 -10.38 23.41 -3.88
CA TYR A 11 -11.30 22.70 -2.99
C TYR A 11 -11.97 23.66 -2.01
N ARG A 12 -13.27 23.46 -1.80
CA ARG A 12 -14.07 24.17 -0.78
C ARG A 12 -13.67 23.83 0.65
N PHE A 13 -13.17 22.61 0.87
CA PHE A 13 -12.85 22.08 2.19
C PHE A 13 -11.37 22.26 2.50
N SER A 14 -11.07 22.45 3.79
CA SER A 14 -9.70 22.63 4.25
C SER A 14 -8.84 21.37 4.04
N PRO A 15 -7.51 21.51 3.95
CA PRO A 15 -6.58 20.38 3.88
C PRO A 15 -6.80 19.34 4.98
N GLU A 16 -7.17 19.78 6.18
CA GLU A 16 -7.40 18.93 7.35
C GLU A 16 -8.59 18.00 7.13
N ILE A 17 -9.72 18.52 6.64
CA ILE A 17 -10.92 17.74 6.35
C ILE A 17 -10.63 16.70 5.25
N ILE A 18 -9.98 17.15 4.17
CA ILE A 18 -9.65 16.28 3.04
C ILE A 18 -8.67 15.19 3.47
N SER A 19 -7.63 15.57 4.21
CA SER A 19 -6.64 14.65 4.77
C SER A 19 -7.29 13.63 5.70
N HIS A 20 -8.18 14.07 6.58
CA HIS A 20 -8.90 13.21 7.52
C HIS A 20 -9.80 12.20 6.79
N ALA A 21 -10.57 12.64 5.80
CA ALA A 21 -11.42 11.77 5.00
C ALA A 21 -10.62 10.67 4.28
N VAL A 22 -9.50 11.06 3.66
CA VAL A 22 -8.59 10.12 2.98
C VAL A 22 -7.95 9.16 3.98
N TRP A 23 -7.56 9.65 5.16
CA TRP A 23 -7.02 8.83 6.24
C TRP A 23 -8.04 7.77 6.69
N LEU A 24 -9.27 8.17 7.01
CA LEU A 24 -10.35 7.27 7.42
C LEU A 24 -10.56 6.15 6.39
N TYR A 25 -10.68 6.53 5.10
CA TYR A 25 -10.91 5.60 4.01
C TYR A 25 -9.81 4.54 3.85
N TYR A 26 -8.53 4.93 3.93
CA TYR A 26 -7.42 3.99 3.75
C TYR A 26 -7.00 3.25 5.03
N ARG A 27 -7.27 3.82 6.22
CA ARG A 27 -6.83 3.26 7.50
C ARG A 27 -7.79 2.23 8.09
N PHE A 28 -9.10 2.48 8.04
CA PHE A 28 -10.09 1.71 8.82
C PHE A 28 -10.96 0.78 7.99
N GLY A 29 -10.77 0.73 6.68
CA GLY A 29 -11.60 -0.15 5.84
C GLY A 29 -13.04 0.37 5.69
N LEU A 30 -13.26 1.67 5.86
CA LEU A 30 -14.54 2.34 5.72
C LEU A 30 -14.94 2.51 4.25
N SER A 31 -16.22 2.37 3.91
CA SER A 31 -16.74 2.80 2.61
C SER A 31 -16.68 4.34 2.50
N VAL A 32 -16.76 4.89 1.28
CA VAL A 32 -16.81 6.36 1.12
C VAL A 32 -18.10 6.97 1.68
N ARG A 33 -19.16 6.16 1.85
CA ARG A 33 -20.41 6.57 2.50
C ARG A 33 -20.28 6.56 4.01
N ASP A 34 -19.60 5.54 4.56
CA ASP A 34 -19.30 5.51 6.00
C ASP A 34 -18.45 6.74 6.39
N VAL A 35 -17.53 7.19 5.53
CA VAL A 35 -16.75 8.41 5.76
C VAL A 35 -17.62 9.67 5.65
N GLU A 36 -18.58 9.70 4.73
CA GLU A 36 -19.57 10.78 4.64
C GLU A 36 -20.40 10.89 5.92
N ASP A 37 -20.93 9.77 6.42
CA ASP A 37 -21.70 9.73 7.68
C ASP A 37 -20.87 10.19 8.88
N LEU A 38 -19.60 9.75 8.97
CA LEU A 38 -18.68 10.15 10.05
C LEU A 38 -18.32 11.64 9.99
N LEU A 39 -18.25 12.23 8.79
CA LEU A 39 -18.01 13.67 8.64
C LEU A 39 -19.27 14.48 8.94
N ALA A 40 -20.45 13.97 8.57
CA ALA A 40 -21.73 14.58 8.89
C ALA A 40 -21.97 14.65 10.40
N GLU A 41 -21.60 13.61 11.16
CA GLU A 41 -21.63 13.62 12.65
C GLU A 41 -20.77 14.75 13.24
N ARG A 42 -19.71 15.16 12.54
CA ARG A 42 -18.82 16.28 12.92
C ARG A 42 -19.25 17.63 12.34
N GLY A 43 -20.44 17.73 11.75
CA GLY A 43 -20.97 18.96 11.16
C GLY A 43 -20.39 19.30 9.78
N VAL A 44 -19.71 18.35 9.12
CA VAL A 44 -19.12 18.56 7.79
C VAL A 44 -20.00 17.93 6.73
N THR A 45 -20.81 18.74 6.05
CA THR A 45 -21.67 18.29 4.95
C THR A 45 -20.89 18.14 3.65
N VAL A 46 -20.56 16.91 3.27
CA VAL A 46 -19.83 16.58 2.03
C VAL A 46 -20.42 15.33 1.40
N THR A 47 -20.44 15.25 0.07
CA THR A 47 -20.93 14.05 -0.62
C THR A 47 -19.88 12.93 -0.69
N TYR A 48 -20.33 11.67 -0.71
CA TYR A 48 -19.42 10.54 -0.92
C TYR A 48 -18.64 10.61 -2.24
N GLU A 49 -19.18 11.25 -3.29
CA GLU A 49 -18.46 11.48 -4.55
C GLU A 49 -17.27 12.43 -4.38
N ALA A 50 -17.41 13.46 -3.55
CA ALA A 50 -16.31 14.37 -3.22
C ALA A 50 -15.22 13.62 -2.46
N ILE A 51 -15.57 12.81 -1.46
CA ILE A 51 -14.62 11.96 -0.73
C ILE A 51 -13.92 10.98 -1.66
N ARG A 52 -14.67 10.34 -2.57
CA ARG A 52 -14.12 9.44 -3.59
C ARG A 52 -13.13 10.17 -4.50
N GLN A 53 -13.44 11.40 -4.89
CA GLN A 53 -12.56 12.22 -5.70
C GLN A 53 -11.28 12.58 -4.94
N TRP A 54 -11.37 12.98 -3.67
CA TRP A 54 -10.19 13.25 -2.82
C TRP A 54 -9.28 12.04 -2.67
N CYS A 55 -9.85 10.86 -2.43
CA CYS A 55 -9.08 9.62 -2.37
C CYS A 55 -8.36 9.34 -3.70
N ARG A 56 -9.00 9.65 -4.83
CA ARG A 56 -8.43 9.47 -6.17
C ARG A 56 -7.30 10.45 -6.48
N THR A 57 -7.48 11.73 -6.16
CA THR A 57 -6.52 12.80 -6.50
C THR A 57 -5.39 12.89 -5.50
N SER A 58 -5.73 12.97 -4.21
CA SER A 58 -4.77 13.31 -3.15
C SER A 58 -4.07 12.06 -2.61
N GLY A 59 -4.77 10.92 -2.58
CA GLY A 59 -4.22 9.66 -2.03
C GLY A 59 -2.90 9.23 -2.68
N LEU A 60 -2.77 9.33 -4.01
CA LEU A 60 -1.52 8.98 -4.71
C LEU A 60 -0.36 9.93 -4.38
N ASP A 61 -0.67 11.21 -4.20
CA ASP A 61 0.31 12.23 -3.85
C ASP A 61 0.82 12.05 -2.41
N TYR A 62 -0.10 11.83 -1.46
CA TYR A 62 0.25 11.51 -0.08
C TYR A 62 1.12 10.26 -0.01
N ALA A 63 0.73 9.20 -0.71
CA ALA A 63 1.53 7.97 -0.78
C ALA A 63 2.92 8.21 -1.39
N ARG A 64 3.07 9.13 -2.35
CA ARG A 64 4.37 9.47 -2.95
C ARG A 64 5.27 10.15 -1.93
N ARG A 65 4.79 11.15 -1.21
CA ARG A 65 5.54 11.86 -0.17
C ARG A 65 5.89 10.95 1.00
N LEU A 66 4.95 10.13 1.47
CA LEU A 66 5.22 9.12 2.49
C LEU A 66 6.34 8.18 2.06
N ARG A 67 6.35 7.74 0.81
CA ARG A 67 7.46 6.91 0.29
C ARG A 67 8.80 7.64 0.28
N HIS A 68 8.83 8.93 -0.05
CA HIS A 68 10.09 9.71 -0.04
C HIS A 68 10.65 9.93 1.36
N ARG A 69 9.77 10.03 2.37
CA ARG A 69 10.18 10.22 3.77
C ARG A 69 10.46 8.91 4.49
N ARG A 70 10.16 7.76 3.88
CA ARG A 70 10.47 6.47 4.47
C ARG A 70 11.96 6.25 4.53
N GLY A 71 12.40 5.72 5.67
CA GLY A 71 13.74 5.21 5.84
C GLY A 71 13.99 3.94 5.02
N ARG A 72 15.18 3.38 5.23
CA ARG A 72 15.61 2.14 4.60
C ARG A 72 14.72 0.99 5.07
N GLN A 73 14.06 0.33 4.12
CA GLN A 73 13.29 -0.89 4.37
C GLN A 73 14.21 -2.09 4.54
N GLY A 74 13.64 -3.21 5.00
CA GLY A 74 14.36 -4.45 5.29
C GLY A 74 15.17 -5.04 4.12
N GLY A 75 16.14 -5.88 4.47
CA GLY A 75 17.06 -6.53 3.53
C GLY A 75 16.53 -7.81 2.90
N THR A 76 15.47 -8.39 3.45
CA THR A 76 14.86 -9.64 2.98
C THR A 76 13.53 -9.35 2.34
N TRP A 77 13.37 -9.68 1.06
CA TRP A 77 12.13 -9.42 0.34
C TRP A 77 11.32 -10.70 0.19
N HIS A 78 10.08 -10.68 0.65
CA HIS A 78 9.10 -11.74 0.45
C HIS A 78 8.12 -11.32 -0.64
N LEU A 79 8.01 -12.13 -1.70
CA LEU A 79 7.17 -11.84 -2.86
C LEU A 79 6.16 -12.95 -3.08
N ASP A 80 4.94 -12.52 -3.31
CA ASP A 80 3.84 -13.42 -3.59
C ASP A 80 2.78 -12.76 -4.48
N GLU A 81 1.95 -13.57 -5.12
CA GLU A 81 0.85 -13.11 -5.94
C GLU A 81 -0.51 -13.53 -5.41
N LEU A 82 -1.47 -12.62 -5.56
CA LEU A 82 -2.84 -12.87 -5.18
C LEU A 82 -3.76 -12.81 -6.41
N PHE A 83 -4.61 -13.81 -6.55
CA PHE A 83 -5.64 -13.85 -7.59
C PHE A 83 -6.80 -12.91 -7.26
N VAL A 84 -7.14 -12.02 -8.19
CA VAL A 84 -8.27 -11.09 -8.07
C VAL A 84 -9.15 -11.21 -9.32
N LYS A 85 -10.45 -11.46 -9.14
CA LYS A 85 -11.41 -11.52 -10.25
C LYS A 85 -12.08 -10.16 -10.41
N ILE A 86 -11.87 -9.52 -11.56
CA ILE A 86 -12.42 -8.20 -11.90
C ILE A 86 -13.29 -8.36 -13.14
N GLN A 87 -14.60 -8.10 -13.02
CA GLN A 87 -15.57 -8.21 -14.13
C GLN A 87 -15.44 -9.54 -14.91
N GLY A 88 -15.37 -10.67 -14.19
CA GLY A 88 -15.21 -11.98 -14.82
C GLY A 88 -13.78 -12.36 -15.21
N ARG A 89 -12.89 -11.38 -15.41
CA ARG A 89 -11.49 -11.61 -15.83
C ARG A 89 -10.56 -11.80 -14.63
N GLN A 90 -9.65 -12.77 -14.73
CA GLN A 90 -8.60 -12.96 -13.72
C GLN A 90 -7.49 -11.91 -13.87
N GLN A 91 -7.07 -11.36 -12.73
CA GLN A 91 -5.95 -10.45 -12.58
C GLN A 91 -5.07 -10.94 -11.43
N TYR A 92 -3.79 -10.57 -11.47
CA TYR A 92 -2.79 -10.96 -10.49
C TYR A 92 -2.24 -9.71 -9.80
N LEU A 93 -2.40 -9.65 -8.48
CA LEU A 93 -1.80 -8.64 -7.63
C LEU A 93 -0.45 -9.18 -7.14
N TRP A 94 0.63 -8.70 -7.74
CA TRP A 94 1.99 -9.00 -7.30
C TRP A 94 2.33 -8.07 -6.14
N ARG A 95 2.80 -8.63 -5.04
CA ARG A 95 3.17 -7.87 -3.85
C ARG A 95 4.56 -8.28 -3.37
N ALA A 96 5.30 -7.29 -2.89
CA ALA A 96 6.56 -7.44 -2.20
C ALA A 96 6.44 -6.80 -0.82
N VAL A 97 6.86 -7.53 0.21
CA VAL A 97 7.01 -7.03 1.58
C VAL A 97 8.42 -7.34 2.09
N ASP A 98 8.89 -6.61 3.10
CA ASP A 98 10.14 -6.94 3.78
C ASP A 98 9.95 -7.90 4.97
N GLU A 99 11.02 -8.18 5.72
CA GLU A 99 11.01 -9.02 6.92
C GLU A 99 10.05 -8.53 8.02
N ASP A 100 9.88 -7.22 8.14
CA ASP A 100 8.93 -6.61 9.07
C ASP A 100 7.49 -6.69 8.54
N GLY A 101 7.33 -7.10 7.27
CA GLY A 101 6.07 -7.21 6.54
C GLY A 101 5.63 -5.91 5.90
N ASP A 102 6.51 -4.92 5.86
CA ASP A 102 6.22 -3.61 5.31
C ASP A 102 6.10 -3.74 3.80
N VAL A 103 4.99 -3.25 3.23
CA VAL A 103 4.79 -3.24 1.78
C VAL A 103 5.88 -2.39 1.11
N LEU A 104 6.73 -3.06 0.34
CA LEU A 104 7.77 -2.47 -0.50
C LEU A 104 7.17 -1.97 -1.81
N ASP A 105 6.42 -2.86 -2.48
CA ASP A 105 5.78 -2.52 -3.73
C ASP A 105 4.62 -3.45 -4.12
N ILE A 106 3.73 -2.94 -4.97
CA ILE A 106 2.57 -3.66 -5.50
C ILE A 106 2.41 -3.39 -7.00
N LEU A 107 2.06 -4.42 -7.77
CA LEU A 107 1.76 -4.32 -9.19
C LEU A 107 0.63 -5.26 -9.61
N VAL A 108 -0.42 -4.71 -10.21
CA VAL A 108 -1.50 -5.46 -10.84
C VAL A 108 -1.13 -5.79 -12.28
N GLN A 109 -1.25 -7.06 -12.66
CA GLN A 109 -0.96 -7.55 -14.00
C GLN A 109 -2.01 -8.58 -14.43
N SER A 110 -2.27 -8.65 -15.73
CA SER A 110 -3.21 -9.63 -16.31
C SER A 110 -2.61 -11.02 -16.51
N ARG A 111 -1.30 -11.17 -16.30
CA ARG A 111 -0.58 -12.43 -16.56
C ARG A 111 0.28 -12.83 -15.37
N ARG A 112 0.40 -14.15 -15.15
CA ARG A 112 1.28 -14.79 -14.17
C ARG A 112 2.38 -15.59 -14.87
N ASN A 113 3.32 -14.88 -15.51
CA ASN A 113 4.39 -15.51 -16.27
C ASN A 113 5.75 -14.82 -16.04
N LYS A 114 6.82 -15.37 -16.64
CA LYS A 114 8.19 -14.85 -16.53
C LYS A 114 8.30 -13.36 -16.88
N ARG A 115 7.58 -12.89 -17.91
CA ARG A 115 7.61 -11.47 -18.32
C ARG A 115 7.00 -10.58 -17.25
N ALA A 116 5.88 -11.00 -16.66
CA ALA A 116 5.22 -10.29 -15.57
C ALA A 116 6.09 -10.24 -14.30
N ALA A 117 6.71 -11.37 -13.92
CA ALA A 117 7.65 -11.43 -12.79
C ALA A 117 8.87 -10.51 -13.00
N LYS A 118 9.50 -10.54 -14.19
CA LYS A 118 10.61 -9.64 -14.53
C LYS A 118 10.22 -8.16 -14.42
N ARG A 119 9.03 -7.80 -14.90
CA ARG A 119 8.52 -6.43 -14.80
C ARG A 119 8.35 -6.01 -13.34
N PHE A 120 7.84 -6.91 -12.50
CA PHE A 120 7.70 -6.64 -11.08
C PHE A 120 9.06 -6.46 -10.39
N PHE A 121 10.03 -7.34 -10.65
CA PHE A 121 11.39 -7.24 -10.09
C PHE A 121 12.09 -5.94 -10.48
N ARG A 122 12.06 -5.56 -11.77
CA ARG A 122 12.66 -4.30 -12.23
C ARG A 122 12.01 -3.07 -11.58
N LYS A 123 10.68 -3.10 -11.43
CA LYS A 123 9.94 -2.02 -10.76
C LYS A 123 10.36 -1.92 -9.29
N LEU A 124 10.46 -3.05 -8.61
CA LEU A 124 10.86 -3.13 -7.21
C LEU A 124 12.30 -2.62 -7.01
N LEU A 125 13.26 -3.10 -7.81
CA LEU A 125 14.65 -2.63 -7.81
C LEU A 125 14.75 -1.12 -8.06
N LYS A 126 14.09 -0.62 -9.11
CA LYS A 126 14.08 0.82 -9.42
C LYS A 126 13.51 1.65 -8.28
N ARG A 127 12.47 1.14 -7.60
CA ARG A 127 11.81 1.83 -6.50
C ARG A 127 12.65 1.80 -5.21
N GLN A 128 13.32 0.69 -4.92
CA GLN A 128 14.13 0.54 -3.71
C GLN A 128 15.57 1.06 -3.88
N GLY A 129 16.04 1.22 -5.11
CA GLY A 129 17.38 1.71 -5.43
C GLY A 129 18.51 0.75 -5.06
N ARG A 130 18.19 -0.49 -4.67
CA ARG A 130 19.16 -1.51 -4.23
C ARG A 130 18.61 -2.92 -4.40
N GLU A 131 19.51 -3.89 -4.42
CA GLU A 131 19.16 -5.31 -4.33
C GLU A 131 18.84 -5.72 -2.88
N PRO A 132 17.97 -6.71 -2.68
CA PRO A 132 17.81 -7.35 -1.40
C PRO A 132 19.01 -8.24 -1.08
N ARG A 133 19.25 -8.47 0.21
CA ARG A 133 20.16 -9.52 0.68
C ARG A 133 19.61 -10.91 0.40
N ARG A 134 18.30 -11.08 0.50
CA ARG A 134 17.61 -12.36 0.28
C ARG A 134 16.26 -12.12 -0.38
N LEU A 135 15.94 -12.96 -1.37
CA LEU A 135 14.63 -13.01 -2.01
C LEU A 135 13.94 -14.31 -1.61
N ILE A 136 12.71 -14.19 -1.12
CA ILE A 136 11.85 -15.32 -0.75
C ILE A 136 10.60 -15.26 -1.62
N THR A 137 10.28 -16.37 -2.28
CA THR A 137 9.05 -16.49 -3.10
C THR A 137 8.42 -17.86 -2.93
N ASP A 138 7.19 -18.01 -3.40
CA ASP A 138 6.63 -19.34 -3.65
C ASP A 138 7.39 -20.07 -4.78
N LYS A 139 7.15 -21.38 -4.93
CA LYS A 139 7.76 -22.30 -5.91
C LYS A 139 7.31 -22.06 -7.36
N LEU A 140 6.60 -20.97 -7.64
CA LEU A 140 6.17 -20.62 -8.98
C LEU A 140 7.38 -20.43 -9.93
N ARG A 141 7.46 -21.28 -10.97
CA ARG A 141 8.58 -21.31 -11.94
C ARG A 141 8.91 -19.94 -12.56
N SER A 142 7.93 -19.04 -12.69
CA SER A 142 8.18 -17.70 -13.24
C SER A 142 9.05 -16.83 -12.35
N TYR A 143 9.05 -17.01 -11.02
CA TYR A 143 9.95 -16.28 -10.12
C TYR A 143 11.39 -16.70 -10.35
N SER A 144 11.69 -18.00 -10.27
CA SER A 144 13.05 -18.51 -10.51
C SER A 144 13.57 -18.12 -11.89
N ALA A 145 12.73 -18.19 -12.92
CA ALA A 145 13.11 -17.77 -14.27
C ALA A 145 13.34 -16.26 -14.42
N ALA A 146 12.64 -15.42 -13.64
CA ALA A 146 12.87 -13.98 -13.63
C ALA A 146 14.10 -13.61 -12.79
N HIS A 147 14.29 -14.27 -11.65
CA HIS A 147 15.40 -14.08 -10.72
C HIS A 147 16.74 -14.28 -11.41
N ARG A 148 16.93 -15.42 -12.10
CA ARG A 148 18.14 -15.72 -12.88
C ARG A 148 18.52 -14.66 -13.91
N THR A 149 17.57 -13.84 -14.38
CA THR A 149 17.88 -12.76 -15.33
C THR A 149 18.02 -11.39 -14.69
N VAL A 150 17.34 -11.12 -13.58
CA VAL A 150 17.21 -9.75 -13.04
C VAL A 150 18.06 -9.54 -11.79
N MET A 151 18.26 -10.58 -10.97
CA MET A 151 19.01 -10.53 -9.71
C MET A 151 19.79 -11.84 -9.48
N PRO A 152 20.63 -12.29 -10.42
CA PRO A 152 21.27 -13.62 -10.33
C PRO A 152 22.18 -13.78 -9.09
N SER A 153 22.75 -12.68 -8.60
CA SER A 153 23.60 -12.58 -7.40
C SER A 153 22.85 -12.75 -6.08
N VAL A 154 21.54 -12.51 -6.07
CA VAL A 154 20.73 -12.50 -4.84
C VAL A 154 20.40 -13.92 -4.41
N VAL A 155 20.57 -14.23 -3.13
CA VAL A 155 20.15 -15.52 -2.56
C VAL A 155 18.63 -15.66 -2.69
N HIS A 156 18.17 -16.60 -3.53
CA HIS A 156 16.75 -16.93 -3.70
C HIS A 156 16.40 -18.19 -2.93
N SER A 157 15.39 -18.09 -2.06
CA SER A 157 14.84 -19.23 -1.32
C SER A 157 13.37 -19.44 -1.66
N THR A 158 12.98 -20.71 -1.72
CA THR A 158 11.59 -21.18 -1.88
C THR A 158 11.26 -22.28 -0.86
N ARG A 159 11.95 -22.25 0.29
CA ARG A 159 11.75 -23.24 1.35
C ARG A 159 10.33 -23.09 1.93
N GLN A 160 9.80 -24.21 2.40
CA GLN A 160 8.46 -24.25 2.99
C GLN A 160 8.38 -23.27 4.17
N TYR A 161 7.23 -22.60 4.29
CA TYR A 161 6.90 -21.62 5.35
C TYR A 161 7.67 -20.28 5.34
N GLU A 162 8.78 -20.15 4.59
CA GLU A 162 9.48 -18.85 4.52
C GLU A 162 8.65 -17.75 3.83
N ASN A 163 7.69 -18.14 2.98
CA ASN A 163 6.79 -17.20 2.30
C ASN A 163 5.59 -16.76 3.15
N ASN A 164 5.40 -17.32 4.36
CA ASN A 164 4.26 -16.99 5.23
C ASN A 164 4.11 -15.47 5.46
N ARG A 165 5.23 -14.74 5.48
CA ARG A 165 5.24 -13.28 5.61
C ARG A 165 4.48 -12.59 4.48
N ALA A 166 4.70 -13.01 3.23
CA ALA A 166 3.97 -12.46 2.09
C ALA A 166 2.50 -12.91 2.09
N GLU A 167 2.23 -14.17 2.44
CA GLU A 167 0.86 -14.71 2.50
C GLU A 167 0.00 -13.97 3.53
N VAL A 168 0.49 -13.81 4.77
CA VAL A 168 -0.19 -13.07 5.83
C VAL A 168 -0.40 -11.61 5.44
N SER A 169 0.55 -11.02 4.70
CA SER A 169 0.42 -9.64 4.25
C SER A 169 -0.83 -9.40 3.39
N HIS A 170 -1.34 -10.43 2.70
CA HIS A 170 -2.53 -10.32 1.85
C HIS A 170 -3.83 -10.16 2.64
N GLN A 171 -3.90 -10.61 3.89
CA GLN A 171 -5.14 -10.67 4.67
C GLN A 171 -5.85 -9.31 4.78
N PRO A 172 -5.18 -8.19 5.14
CA PRO A 172 -5.85 -6.88 5.20
C PRO A 172 -6.37 -6.42 3.84
N THR A 173 -5.65 -6.74 2.76
CA THR A 173 -6.07 -6.39 1.40
C THR A 173 -7.28 -7.20 0.97
N ARG A 174 -7.36 -8.49 1.35
CA ARG A 174 -8.52 -9.35 1.12
C ARG A 174 -9.75 -8.89 1.92
N GLN A 175 -9.57 -8.58 3.21
CA GLN A 175 -10.65 -8.04 4.04
C GLN A 175 -11.24 -6.79 3.39
N ARG A 176 -10.36 -5.89 2.93
CA ARG A 176 -10.75 -4.66 2.26
C ARG A 176 -11.43 -4.88 0.91
N GLU A 177 -10.91 -5.80 0.10
CA GLU A 177 -11.55 -6.20 -1.17
C GLU A 177 -12.99 -6.71 -0.96
N ARG A 178 -13.21 -7.53 0.08
CA ARG A 178 -14.52 -8.08 0.43
C ARG A 178 -15.50 -6.97 0.84
N GLN A 179 -15.08 -6.06 1.72
CA GLN A 179 -15.88 -4.90 2.12
C GLN A 179 -16.28 -4.03 0.93
N MET A 180 -15.37 -3.85 -0.03
CA MET A 180 -15.63 -3.07 -1.25
C MET A 180 -16.46 -3.79 -2.31
N ARG A 181 -16.94 -5.02 -2.04
CA ARG A 181 -17.66 -5.87 -2.99
C ARG A 181 -16.91 -6.04 -4.32
N ARG A 182 -15.59 -6.25 -4.22
CA ARG A 182 -14.61 -6.39 -5.32
C ARG A 182 -14.37 -5.12 -6.13
N PHE A 183 -13.18 -5.03 -6.71
CA PHE A 183 -12.80 -3.92 -7.57
C PHE A 183 -13.48 -4.00 -8.95
N LYS A 184 -13.82 -2.83 -9.50
CA LYS A 184 -14.48 -2.70 -10.81
C LYS A 184 -13.50 -2.67 -11.99
N SER A 185 -12.23 -2.32 -11.76
CA SER A 185 -11.20 -2.31 -12.80
C SER A 185 -9.79 -2.54 -12.23
N ALA A 186 -8.87 -3.06 -13.05
CA ALA A 186 -7.47 -3.26 -12.67
C ALA A 186 -6.77 -1.95 -12.32
N ALA A 187 -7.07 -0.87 -13.05
CA ALA A 187 -6.54 0.46 -12.76
C ALA A 187 -7.03 1.00 -11.40
N HIS A 188 -8.29 0.75 -11.04
CA HIS A 188 -8.81 1.09 -9.71
C HIS A 188 -8.07 0.29 -8.62
N LEU A 189 -7.95 -1.03 -8.77
CA LEU A 189 -7.20 -1.87 -7.83
C LEU A 189 -5.76 -1.38 -7.67
N GLN A 190 -5.06 -1.10 -8.77
CA GLN A 190 -3.68 -0.62 -8.72
C GLN A 190 -3.56 0.69 -7.95
N ARG A 191 -4.41 1.69 -8.24
CA ARG A 191 -4.41 2.97 -7.53
C ARG A 191 -4.69 2.76 -6.04
N PHE A 192 -5.74 2.01 -5.72
CA PHE A 192 -6.12 1.71 -4.35
C PHE A 192 -4.97 1.06 -3.58
N ALA A 193 -4.43 -0.05 -4.09
CA ALA A 193 -3.39 -0.82 -3.40
C ALA A 193 -2.09 -0.02 -3.23
N SER A 194 -1.76 0.87 -4.19
CA SER A 194 -0.58 1.74 -4.14
C SER A 194 -0.62 2.80 -3.05
N VAL A 195 -1.83 3.19 -2.61
CA VAL A 195 -2.03 4.12 -1.49
C VAL A 195 -2.23 3.33 -0.21
N TYR A 196 -3.12 2.35 -0.24
CA TYR A 196 -3.46 1.51 0.91
C TYR A 196 -2.23 0.88 1.55
N GLY A 197 -1.33 0.26 0.76
CA GLY A 197 -0.10 -0.32 1.32
C GLY A 197 0.81 0.71 2.00
N VAL A 198 0.87 1.94 1.48
CA VAL A 198 1.73 2.97 2.06
C VAL A 198 1.16 3.51 3.37
N VAL A 199 -0.15 3.75 3.40
CA VAL A 199 -0.87 4.17 4.60
C VAL A 199 -0.82 3.08 5.67
N GLN A 200 -1.01 1.81 5.27
CA GLN A 200 -0.96 0.70 6.20
C GLN A 200 0.40 0.59 6.88
N ASN A 201 1.54 0.65 6.17
CA ASN A 201 2.79 0.56 6.93
C ASN A 201 3.02 1.76 7.86
N LEU A 202 2.57 2.97 7.49
CA LEU A 202 2.72 4.14 8.37
C LEU A 202 2.01 3.91 9.70
N PHE A 203 0.81 3.31 9.68
CA PHE A 203 -0.03 3.14 10.86
C PHE A 203 -0.02 1.72 11.44
N ARG A 204 0.79 0.81 10.90
CA ARG A 204 0.97 -0.55 11.42
C ARG A 204 1.95 -0.52 12.58
N VAL A 205 1.53 0.13 13.64
CA VAL A 205 2.21 0.13 14.93
C VAL A 205 1.77 -1.16 15.63
N GLY A 206 2.64 -2.16 15.75
CA GLY A 206 2.34 -3.49 16.29
C GLY A 206 1.80 -3.45 17.73
N ARG A 207 0.51 -3.14 17.89
CA ARG A 207 -0.11 -2.79 19.18
C ARG A 207 0.06 -3.88 20.24
N HIS A 208 0.00 -5.14 19.84
CA HIS A 208 0.13 -6.29 20.73
C HIS A 208 1.58 -6.53 21.20
N LEU A 209 2.58 -5.89 20.58
CA LEU A 209 3.99 -6.01 20.92
C LEU A 209 4.52 -4.84 21.77
N LEU A 210 3.66 -3.83 22.05
CA LEU A 210 4.08 -2.58 22.66
C LEU A 210 3.29 -2.30 23.94
N ARG A 211 4.00 -1.77 24.94
CA ARG A 211 3.36 -1.10 26.07
C ARG A 211 2.51 0.07 25.58
N ALA A 212 1.44 0.39 26.32
CA ALA A 212 0.50 1.45 25.94
C ALA A 212 1.18 2.80 25.67
N VAL A 213 2.19 3.18 26.48
CA VAL A 213 2.95 4.42 26.30
C VAL A 213 3.71 4.46 24.97
N HIS A 214 4.42 3.39 24.62
CA HIS A 214 5.15 3.29 23.36
C HIS A 214 4.20 3.26 22.17
N TYR A 215 3.07 2.56 22.28
CA TYR A 215 2.05 2.57 21.24
C TYR A 215 1.50 3.98 20.98
N ARG A 216 1.19 4.74 22.05
CA ARG A 216 0.72 6.13 21.94
C ARG A 216 1.77 7.02 21.27
N LEU A 217 3.04 6.91 21.68
CA LEU A 217 4.15 7.66 21.07
C LEU A 217 4.28 7.37 19.57
N MET A 218 4.31 6.09 19.19
CA MET A 218 4.42 5.69 17.78
C MET A 218 3.21 6.14 16.96
N ARG A 219 2.00 6.08 17.54
CA ARG A 219 0.79 6.61 16.91
C ARG A 219 0.87 8.12 16.70
N THR A 220 1.31 8.88 17.70
CA THR A 220 1.50 10.35 17.59
C THR A 220 2.52 10.67 16.50
N ARG A 221 3.66 9.96 16.45
CA ARG A 221 4.66 10.12 15.39
C ARG A 221 4.09 9.83 14.00
N SER A 222 3.28 8.78 13.88
CA SER A 222 2.64 8.41 12.60
C SER A 222 1.65 9.46 12.14
N LEU A 223 0.86 10.03 13.07
CA LEU A 223 -0.05 11.14 12.79
C LEU A 223 0.69 12.43 12.43
N GLY A 224 1.79 12.75 13.11
CA GLY A 224 2.63 13.90 12.75
C GLY A 224 3.17 13.79 11.32
N MET A 225 3.75 12.63 10.97
CA MET A 225 4.20 12.36 9.60
C MET A 225 3.07 12.45 8.57
N TRP A 226 1.86 11.99 8.92
CA TRP A 226 0.69 12.11 8.06
C TRP A 226 0.29 13.58 7.85
N ASN A 227 0.20 14.37 8.92
CA ASN A 227 -0.16 15.79 8.85
C ASN A 227 0.87 16.59 8.04
N GLU A 228 2.17 16.36 8.26
CA GLU A 228 3.23 17.02 7.51
C GLU A 228 3.19 16.69 6.00
N VAL A 229 2.92 15.43 5.65
CA VAL A 229 2.83 15.01 4.25
C VAL A 229 1.58 15.55 3.58
N THR A 230 0.48 15.64 4.33
CA THR A 230 -0.79 16.15 3.83
C THR A 230 -0.90 17.66 3.96
N CYS A 231 0.06 18.36 4.56
CA CYS A 231 -0.06 19.80 4.87
C CYS A 231 -1.41 20.14 5.52
N ALA A 232 -1.84 19.29 6.46
CA ALA A 232 -3.05 19.43 7.27
C ALA A 232 -2.70 20.05 8.63
N CYS A 233 -1.91 21.13 8.61
CA CYS A 233 -1.39 21.80 9.79
C CYS A 233 -1.98 23.20 9.91
#